data_AF-A0A3M1MCV4-F1
#
_entry.id   AF-A0A3M1MCV4-F1
#
_cell.length_a   1.000
_cell.length_b   1.000
_cell.length_c   1.000
_cell.angle_alpha   90.00
_cell.angle_beta   90.00
_cell.angle_gamma   90.00
#
_symmetry.space_group_name_H-M   'P 1'
#
loop_
_entity.id
_entity.type
_entity.pdbx_description
1 polymer ?
#
loop_
_entity_poly.entity_id
_entity_poly.type
_entity_poly.pdbx_seq_one_letter_code
_entity_poly.pdbx_strand_id
1 'polypeptide(L)'
;MCRLGNIETILVPLPLQEKTTMTKHVRPTNGRRRKGFSLLELLAVVTILGVIAAVVIPRVSTSKKGAQEQANNQNISEINGAIERWYFEKGTWPKADLSDIGADPNYFPDGLPKNPVTGASYTMDTTTHRVKK
;
A
#
# COMPACT_ATOMS: atom_id res chain seq x y z
N MET A 1 55.89 -15.75 -25.03
CA MET A 1 55.38 -16.55 -26.16
C MET A 1 54.52 -15.66 -27.04
N CYS A 2 55.11 -15.12 -28.11
CA CYS A 2 54.39 -14.42 -29.19
C CYS A 2 54.35 -15.34 -30.40
N ARG A 3 53.18 -15.59 -31.00
CA ARG A 3 52.97 -15.91 -32.43
C ARG A 3 51.49 -15.63 -32.74
N LEU A 4 51.16 -14.59 -33.50
CA LEU A 4 51.15 -14.49 -34.98
C LEU A 4 50.11 -15.41 -35.63
N GLY A 5 49.17 -14.81 -36.37
CA GLY A 5 48.38 -15.53 -37.38
C GLY A 5 47.07 -14.88 -37.82
N ASN A 6 47.14 -13.69 -38.44
CA ASN A 6 46.16 -13.26 -39.46
C ASN A 6 46.16 -14.26 -40.63
N ILE A 7 45.01 -14.47 -41.31
CA ILE A 7 44.83 -14.79 -42.75
C ILE A 7 43.32 -14.97 -42.97
N GLU A 8 42.64 -13.92 -43.44
CA GLU A 8 42.24 -13.69 -44.84
C GLU A 8 41.14 -14.62 -45.37
N THR A 9 39.93 -14.07 -45.35
CA THR A 9 39.08 -13.85 -46.53
C THR A 9 39.36 -14.74 -47.74
N ILE A 10 38.57 -15.80 -47.91
CA ILE A 10 38.37 -16.46 -49.20
C ILE A 10 37.01 -16.00 -49.73
N LEU A 11 37.05 -14.97 -50.58
CA LEU A 11 35.99 -14.62 -51.50
C LEU A 11 36.19 -15.48 -52.76
N VAL A 12 35.30 -16.43 -53.01
CA VAL A 12 35.14 -17.06 -54.32
C VAL A 12 33.84 -16.55 -54.91
N PRO A 13 33.84 -15.85 -56.06
CA PRO A 13 32.62 -15.60 -56.81
C PRO A 13 32.44 -16.71 -57.85
N LEU A 14 31.24 -17.28 -57.95
CA LEU A 14 30.77 -17.89 -59.19
C LEU A 14 29.34 -17.43 -59.50
N PRO A 15 29.01 -17.18 -60.78
CA PRO A 15 27.85 -16.41 -61.18
C PRO A 15 26.74 -17.29 -61.78
N LEU A 16 25.67 -16.60 -62.20
CA LEU A 16 24.67 -17.00 -63.20
C LEU A 16 23.38 -17.65 -62.67
N GLN A 17 22.42 -16.76 -62.41
CA GLN A 17 21.05 -16.74 -62.94
C GLN A 17 20.37 -18.09 -63.18
N GLU A 18 19.27 -18.33 -62.47
CA GLU A 18 18.09 -18.88 -63.13
C GLU A 18 16.80 -18.27 -62.56
N LYS A 19 16.01 -17.70 -63.47
CA LYS A 19 14.62 -17.32 -63.24
C LYS A 19 13.83 -18.57 -62.87
N THR A 20 13.15 -18.54 -61.74
CA THR A 20 11.89 -19.28 -61.61
C THR A 20 10.88 -18.36 -60.95
N THR A 21 9.95 -17.89 -61.78
CA THR A 21 8.71 -17.24 -61.37
C THR A 21 7.93 -18.24 -60.50
N MET A 22 8.18 -18.22 -59.19
CA MET A 22 7.33 -18.95 -58.25
C MET A 22 6.04 -18.16 -58.05
N THR A 23 5.00 -18.64 -58.73
CA THR A 23 3.59 -18.34 -58.46
C THR A 23 3.33 -18.51 -56.97
N LYS A 24 3.18 -17.38 -56.28
CA LYS A 24 2.85 -17.29 -54.85
C LYS A 24 1.50 -17.97 -54.62
N HIS A 25 1.53 -19.23 -54.19
CA HIS A 25 0.36 -19.95 -53.72
C HIS A 25 -0.07 -19.33 -52.38
N VAL A 26 -1.00 -18.36 -52.44
CA VAL A 26 -1.59 -17.73 -51.26
C VAL A 26 -2.46 -18.78 -50.57
N ARG A 27 -1.93 -19.40 -49.51
CA ARG A 27 -2.74 -20.22 -48.61
C ARG A 27 -3.79 -19.32 -47.96
N PRO A 28 -5.10 -19.63 -48.03
CA PRO A 28 -6.10 -18.87 -47.29
C PRO A 28 -5.81 -19.04 -45.80
N THR A 29 -5.33 -17.98 -45.15
CA THR A 29 -5.24 -17.95 -43.69
C THR A 29 -6.67 -18.01 -43.17
N ASN A 30 -7.05 -19.14 -42.58
CA ASN A 30 -8.34 -19.31 -41.93
C ASN A 30 -8.55 -18.15 -40.94
N GLY A 31 -9.43 -17.21 -41.29
CA GLY A 31 -9.69 -16.03 -40.49
C GLY A 31 -10.21 -16.48 -39.13
N ARG A 32 -9.37 -16.37 -38.10
CA ARG A 32 -9.78 -16.61 -36.72
C ARG A 32 -10.98 -15.73 -36.44
N ARG A 33 -12.17 -16.34 -36.31
CA ARG A 33 -13.39 -15.66 -35.88
C ARG A 33 -13.08 -14.98 -34.55
N ARG A 34 -12.95 -13.66 -34.56
CA ARG A 34 -12.84 -12.88 -33.33
C ARG A 34 -14.18 -13.03 -32.62
N LYS A 35 -14.20 -13.88 -31.58
CA LYS A 35 -15.31 -13.94 -30.63
C LYS A 35 -15.26 -12.62 -29.85
N GLY A 36 -16.20 -11.72 -30.12
CA GLY A 36 -16.43 -10.55 -29.29
C GLY A 36 -17.09 -10.96 -27.98
N PHE A 37 -16.90 -10.15 -26.93
CA PHE A 37 -17.59 -10.33 -25.66
C PHE A 37 -19.11 -10.27 -25.84
N SER A 38 -19.83 -11.18 -25.20
CA SER A 38 -21.28 -11.10 -25.11
C SER A 38 -21.66 -9.93 -24.18
N LEU A 39 -22.69 -9.15 -24.55
CA LEU A 39 -23.24 -8.13 -23.65
C LEU A 39 -23.68 -8.73 -22.31
N LEU A 40 -24.12 -10.00 -22.36
CA LEU A 40 -24.53 -10.75 -21.17
C LEU A 40 -23.34 -11.06 -20.24
N GLU A 41 -22.16 -11.35 -20.78
CA GLU A 41 -20.95 -11.61 -19.98
C GLU A 41 -20.56 -10.38 -19.17
N LEU A 42 -20.55 -9.20 -19.80
CA LEU A 42 -20.23 -7.97 -19.10
C LEU A 42 -21.31 -7.61 -18.07
N LEU A 43 -22.59 -7.80 -18.42
CA LEU A 43 -23.72 -7.49 -17.55
C LEU A 43 -23.71 -8.35 -16.27
N ALA A 44 -23.45 -9.65 -16.39
CA ALA A 44 -23.36 -10.53 -15.22
C ALA A 44 -22.21 -10.14 -14.28
N VAL A 45 -21.04 -9.76 -14.83
CA VAL A 45 -19.86 -9.36 -14.04
C VAL A 45 -20.11 -8.10 -13.23
N VAL A 46 -20.60 -7.03 -13.86
CA VAL A 46 -20.85 -5.77 -13.14
C VAL A 46 -21.97 -5.91 -12.11
N THR A 47 -22.93 -6.80 -12.35
CA THR A 47 -23.99 -7.12 -11.40
C THR A 47 -23.42 -7.79 -10.15
N ILE A 48 -22.59 -8.81 -10.30
CA ILE A 48 -21.97 -9.51 -9.15
C ILE A 48 -21.04 -8.55 -8.38
N LEU A 49 -20.24 -7.75 -9.09
CA LEU A 49 -19.37 -6.73 -8.45
C LEU A 49 -20.20 -5.68 -7.70
N GLY A 50 -21.32 -5.24 -8.26
CA GLY A 50 -22.23 -4.29 -7.61
C GLY A 50 -22.82 -4.84 -6.31
N VAL A 51 -23.29 -6.09 -6.32
CA VAL A 51 -23.85 -6.76 -5.13
C VAL A 51 -22.79 -6.90 -4.03
N ILE A 52 -21.57 -7.33 -4.38
CA ILE A 52 -20.49 -7.47 -3.38
C ILE A 52 -20.10 -6.09 -2.82
N ALA A 53 -19.92 -5.08 -3.67
CA ALA A 53 -19.53 -3.74 -3.24
C ALA A 53 -20.56 -3.12 -2.27
N ALA A 54 -21.85 -3.31 -2.54
CA ALA A 54 -22.93 -2.80 -1.70
C ALA A 54 -22.86 -3.32 -0.25
N VAL A 55 -22.43 -4.57 -0.04
CA VAL A 55 -22.32 -5.17 1.30
C VAL A 55 -20.97 -4.86 1.97
N VAL A 56 -19.88 -4.82 1.19
CA VAL A 56 -18.52 -4.66 1.73
C VAL A 56 -18.26 -3.24 2.24
N ILE A 57 -18.69 -2.21 1.49
CA ILE A 57 -18.43 -0.79 1.84
C ILE A 57 -18.93 -0.42 3.24
N PRO A 58 -20.21 -0.66 3.62
CA PRO A 58 -20.70 -0.27 4.94
C PRO A 58 -19.96 -1.01 6.06
N ARG A 59 -19.68 -2.31 5.89
CA ARG A 59 -18.97 -3.13 6.89
C ARG A 59 -17.56 -2.66 7.17
N VAL A 60 -16.80 -2.29 6.13
CA VAL A 60 -15.43 -1.79 6.31
C VAL A 60 -15.43 -0.42 6.98
N SER A 61 -16.39 0.45 6.66
CA SER A 61 -16.47 1.78 7.26
C SER A 61 -16.73 1.75 8.78
N THR A 62 -17.63 0.87 9.24
CA THR A 62 -17.95 0.73 10.66
C THR A 62 -16.82 0.04 11.43
N SER A 63 -16.19 -0.97 10.84
CA SER A 63 -15.03 -1.65 11.42
C SER A 63 -13.85 -0.69 11.63
N LYS A 64 -13.58 0.22 10.68
CA LYS A 64 -12.53 1.24 10.84
C LYS A 64 -12.82 2.19 11.99
N LYS A 65 -14.06 2.71 12.10
CA LYS A 65 -14.44 3.61 13.19
C LYS A 65 -14.29 2.95 14.57
N GLY A 66 -14.78 1.72 14.72
CA GLY A 66 -14.63 0.97 15.97
C GLY A 66 -13.18 0.69 16.33
N ALA A 67 -12.33 0.37 15.34
CA ALA A 67 -10.90 0.18 15.57
C ALA A 67 -10.21 1.49 16.00
N GLN A 68 -10.57 2.63 15.39
CA GLN A 68 -10.05 3.94 15.80
C GLN A 68 -10.48 4.32 17.21
N GLU A 69 -11.74 4.10 17.59
CA GLU A 69 -12.23 4.35 18.95
C GLU A 69 -11.52 3.47 19.98
N GLN A 70 -11.34 2.18 19.67
CA GLN A 70 -10.61 1.26 20.54
C GLN A 70 -9.14 1.67 20.70
N ALA A 71 -8.47 2.03 19.61
CA ALA A 71 -7.10 2.54 19.65
C ALA A 71 -7.00 3.86 20.43
N ASN A 72 -7.99 4.75 20.30
CA ASN A 72 -8.04 5.99 21.07
C ASN A 72 -8.14 5.71 22.58
N ASN A 73 -9.03 4.79 22.98
CA ASN A 73 -9.17 4.41 24.39
C ASN A 73 -7.91 3.75 24.94
N GLN A 74 -7.24 2.93 24.13
CA GLN A 74 -5.96 2.31 24.49
C GLN A 74 -4.88 3.37 24.71
N ASN A 75 -4.70 4.31 23.78
CA ASN A 75 -3.77 5.43 23.90
C ASN A 75 -4.04 6.26 25.17
N ILE A 76 -5.31 6.58 25.45
CA ILE A 76 -5.71 7.31 26.66
C ILE A 76 -5.29 6.55 27.92
N SER A 77 -5.48 5.22 27.96
CA SER A 77 -5.07 4.39 29.10
C SER A 77 -3.55 4.38 29.28
N GLU A 78 -2.79 4.25 28.20
CA GLU A 78 -1.33 4.25 28.23
C GLU A 78 -0.77 5.59 28.72
N ILE A 79 -1.31 6.70 28.22
CA ILE A 79 -0.94 8.04 28.64
C ILE A 79 -1.30 8.28 30.11
N ASN A 80 -2.50 7.89 30.56
CA ASN A 80 -2.84 8.01 31.98
C ASN A 80 -1.88 7.22 32.88
N GLY A 81 -1.49 6.00 32.47
CA GLY A 81 -0.48 5.23 33.20
C GLY A 81 0.89 5.92 33.22
N ALA A 82 1.28 6.59 32.13
CA ALA A 82 2.50 7.39 32.06
C ALA A 82 2.44 8.63 32.97
N ILE A 83 1.30 9.34 33.00
CA ILE A 83 1.04 10.47 33.89
C ILE A 83 1.18 10.06 35.35
N GLU A 84 0.59 8.92 35.73
CA GLU A 84 0.67 8.39 37.09
C GLU A 84 2.12 8.05 37.47
N ARG A 85 2.87 7.36 36.58
CA ARG A 85 4.30 7.09 36.80
C ARG A 85 5.13 8.37 36.94
N TRP A 86 4.86 9.38 36.12
CA TRP A 86 5.54 10.68 36.20
C TRP A 86 5.33 11.34 37.57
N TYR A 87 4.10 11.31 38.07
CA TYR A 87 3.79 11.82 39.40
C TYR A 87 4.52 11.03 40.51
N PHE A 88 4.60 9.70 40.40
CA PHE A 88 5.35 8.88 41.37
C PHE A 88 6.85 9.18 41.38
N GLU A 89 7.45 9.48 40.24
CA GLU A 89 8.90 9.72 40.14
C GLU A 89 9.30 11.17 40.41
N LYS A 90 8.51 12.14 39.93
CA LYS A 90 8.85 13.58 39.98
C LYS A 90 8.11 14.33 41.08
N GLY A 91 7.07 13.73 41.67
CA GLY A 91 6.22 14.36 42.69
C GLY A 91 5.40 15.54 42.19
N THR A 92 5.37 15.79 40.87
CA THR A 92 4.62 16.87 40.23
C THR A 92 3.85 16.33 39.05
N TRP A 93 2.71 16.94 38.74
CA TRP A 93 1.93 16.56 37.57
C TRP A 93 2.56 17.10 36.29
N PRO A 94 2.44 16.36 35.17
CA PRO A 94 2.91 16.83 33.89
C PRO A 94 2.09 18.02 33.38
N LYS A 95 2.63 18.75 32.42
CA LYS A 95 1.95 19.86 31.75
C LYS A 95 0.65 19.38 31.10
N ALA A 96 -0.34 20.28 31.00
CA ALA A 96 -1.62 19.98 30.38
C ALA A 96 -1.50 19.48 28.92
N ASP A 97 -0.50 19.97 28.18
CA ASP A 97 -0.24 19.54 26.80
C ASP A 97 0.64 18.28 26.71
N LEU A 98 1.04 17.69 27.85
CA LEU A 98 1.86 16.48 27.95
C LEU A 98 3.23 16.55 27.26
N SER A 99 3.69 17.76 26.94
CA SER A 99 4.95 17.99 26.22
C SER A 99 6.21 17.55 26.97
N ASP A 100 6.14 17.48 28.30
CA ASP A 100 7.20 16.97 29.16
C ASP A 100 7.34 15.46 29.07
N ILE A 101 6.24 14.73 29.29
CA ILE A 101 6.23 13.27 29.17
C ILE A 101 6.50 12.83 27.74
N GLY A 102 5.97 13.56 26.74
CA GLY A 102 6.16 13.24 25.33
C GLY A 102 7.56 13.50 24.78
N ALA A 103 8.36 14.31 25.48
CA ALA A 103 9.76 14.54 25.13
C ALA A 103 10.72 13.57 25.83
N ASP A 104 10.25 12.86 26.86
CA ASP A 104 11.06 11.91 27.64
C ASP A 104 11.00 10.49 27.03
N PRO A 105 12.12 9.98 26.49
CA PRO A 105 12.17 8.64 25.89
C PRO A 105 11.88 7.50 26.87
N ASN A 106 11.97 7.72 28.19
CA ASN A 106 11.65 6.70 29.20
C ASN A 106 10.15 6.41 29.27
N TYR A 107 9.31 7.36 28.88
CA TYR A 107 7.86 7.22 28.90
C TYR A 107 7.32 6.88 27.52
N PHE A 108 7.75 7.63 26.50
CA PHE A 108 7.36 7.42 25.11
C PHE A 108 8.59 7.50 24.20
N PRO A 109 9.26 6.36 23.91
CA PRO A 109 10.47 6.34 23.08
C PRO A 109 10.21 6.84 21.65
N ASP A 110 9.00 6.63 21.14
CA ASP A 110 8.57 7.07 19.81
C ASP A 110 7.77 8.40 19.84
N GLY A 111 7.69 9.04 21.00
CA GLY A 111 6.85 10.22 21.25
C GLY A 111 5.38 9.88 21.50
N LEU A 112 4.58 10.90 21.80
CA LEU A 112 3.16 10.71 22.12
C LEU A 112 2.36 10.20 20.92
N PRO A 113 1.48 9.19 21.12
CA PRO A 113 0.57 8.77 20.08
C PRO A 113 -0.44 9.88 19.76
N LYS A 114 -0.91 9.92 18.51
CA LYS A 114 -1.96 10.85 18.08
C LYS A 114 -3.33 10.18 18.16
N ASN A 115 -4.37 10.99 18.33
CA ASN A 115 -5.74 10.49 18.29
C ASN A 115 -6.05 9.93 16.88
N PRO A 116 -6.41 8.64 16.75
CA PRO A 116 -6.64 8.01 15.44
C PRO A 116 -7.97 8.45 14.77
N VAL A 117 -8.87 9.13 15.49
CA VAL A 117 -10.15 9.64 14.99
C VAL A 117 -10.00 11.07 14.47
N THR A 118 -9.32 11.94 15.23
CA THR A 118 -9.22 13.38 14.94
C THR A 118 -7.84 13.82 14.44
N GLY A 119 -6.79 13.02 14.67
CA GLY A 119 -5.40 13.39 14.41
C GLY A 119 -4.81 14.38 15.41
N ALA A 120 -5.59 14.82 16.41
CA ALA A 120 -5.18 15.78 17.42
C ALA A 120 -4.24 15.16 18.47
N SER A 121 -3.48 16.03 19.13
CA SER A 121 -2.70 15.65 20.31
C SER A 121 -3.61 15.49 21.54
N TYR A 122 -3.22 14.62 22.46
CA TYR A 122 -3.90 14.45 23.73
C TYR A 122 -3.58 15.61 24.67
N THR A 123 -4.56 16.00 25.48
CA THR A 123 -4.39 16.98 26.56
C THR A 123 -4.93 16.43 27.86
N MET A 124 -4.28 16.76 28.96
CA MET A 124 -4.71 16.44 30.31
C MET A 124 -5.64 17.53 30.85
N ASP A 125 -6.68 17.12 31.55
CA ASP A 125 -7.44 18.01 32.41
C ASP A 125 -6.66 18.29 33.70
N THR A 126 -6.37 19.56 33.96
CA THR A 126 -5.62 20.00 35.14
C THR A 126 -6.36 19.79 36.46
N THR A 127 -7.67 19.55 36.41
CA THR A 127 -8.51 19.34 37.60
C THR A 127 -8.57 17.86 37.99
N THR A 128 -8.71 16.99 36.99
CA THR A 128 -8.86 15.53 37.21
C THR A 128 -7.57 14.75 37.01
N HIS A 129 -6.51 15.40 36.50
CA HIS A 129 -5.23 14.81 36.17
C HIS A 129 -5.32 13.59 35.22
N ARG A 130 -6.37 13.55 34.39
CA ARG A 130 -6.57 12.52 33.37
C ARG A 130 -6.66 13.13 31.99
N VAL A 131 -6.37 12.32 30.97
CA VAL A 131 -6.51 12.71 29.57
C VAL A 131 -7.98 12.97 29.22
N LYS A 132 -8.24 14.09 28.53
CA LYS A 132 -9.56 14.45 28.01
C LYS A 132 -9.93 13.53 26.84
N LYS A 133 -11.17 13.04 26.83
CA LYS A 133 -11.72 12.23 25.75
C LYS A 133 -12.07 13.07 24.52
#